data_AF-A0A9E0XN61-F1
#
_entry.id   AF-A0A9E0XN61-F1
#
_cell.length_a   1.000
_cell.length_b   1.000
_cell.length_c   1.000
_cell.angle_alpha   90.00
_cell.angle_beta   90.00
_cell.angle_gamma   90.00
#
_symmetry.space_group_name_H-M   'P 1'
#
loop_
_entity.id
_entity.type
_entity.pdbx_description
1 polymer ?
#
loop_
_entity_poly.entity_id
_entity_poly.type
_entity_poly.pdbx_seq_one_letter_code
_entity_poly.pdbx_strand_id
1 'polypeptide(L)'
;MNAAILPLDLSIAATLVAALLALAVIAFLARFLWPALRLGRELERVLQKLDALPRPQGQAVDIDAIGRDIMAQGSLAHLWREYRQTLHGIKDPQSRIIAWRATAMAETFFTEQALVDIPLKTEFYKHLPGILTGLGIIGTFAGLIAGLTHFEVSSNAEIVRSSLRELIQGVGHAFKVSAAAIALAMLLTWIEKSLVAARYRQVARLV
;
A
#
# COMPACT_ATOMS: atom_id res chain seq x y z
N MET A 1 -35.43 23.70 21.81
CA MET A 1 -35.08 23.16 20.48
C MET A 1 -34.41 21.82 20.71
N ASN A 2 -35.21 20.75 20.73
CA ASN A 2 -34.70 19.41 20.94
C ASN A 2 -34.06 18.95 19.64
N ALA A 3 -32.74 18.80 19.64
CA ALA A 3 -32.05 18.08 18.57
C ALA A 3 -32.58 16.65 18.59
N ALA A 4 -33.44 16.32 17.63
CA ALA A 4 -33.79 14.95 17.33
C ALA A 4 -32.50 14.25 16.91
N ILE A 5 -31.87 13.56 17.87
CA ILE A 5 -30.83 12.59 17.60
C ILE A 5 -31.51 11.55 16.71
N LEU A 6 -31.22 11.58 15.41
CA LEU A 6 -31.72 10.62 14.44
C LEU A 6 -31.50 9.22 15.05
N PRO A 7 -32.53 8.37 15.17
CA PRO A 7 -32.32 7.00 15.62
C PRO A 7 -31.40 6.37 14.58
N LEU A 8 -30.13 6.18 14.95
CA LEU A 8 -29.22 5.38 14.14
C LEU A 8 -29.73 3.95 14.31
N ASP A 9 -30.65 3.56 13.44
CA ASP A 9 -31.15 2.20 13.32
C ASP A 9 -29.92 1.28 13.28
N LEU A 10 -29.95 0.23 14.11
CA LEU A 10 -28.91 -0.79 14.27
C LEU A 10 -28.38 -1.27 12.90
N SER A 11 -29.27 -1.36 11.92
CA SER A 11 -28.97 -1.76 10.55
C SER A 11 -28.08 -0.73 9.85
N ILE A 12 -28.32 0.56 10.05
CA ILE A 12 -27.60 1.64 9.37
C ILE A 12 -26.15 1.71 9.86
N ALA A 13 -25.90 1.67 11.17
CA ALA A 13 -24.54 1.75 11.71
C ALA A 13 -23.65 0.60 11.20
N ALA A 14 -24.14 -0.63 11.28
CA ALA A 14 -23.42 -1.81 10.82
C ALA A 14 -23.19 -1.80 9.31
N THR A 15 -24.19 -1.37 8.53
CA THR A 15 -24.08 -1.27 7.07
C THR A 15 -23.09 -0.19 6.65
N LEU A 16 -23.07 0.95 7.36
CA LEU A 16 -22.08 2.02 7.12
C LEU A 16 -20.66 1.55 7.40
N VAL A 17 -20.43 0.85 8.53
CA VAL A 17 -19.12 0.28 8.86
C VAL A 17 -18.68 -0.74 7.82
N ALA A 18 -19.57 -1.64 7.41
CA ALA A 18 -19.29 -2.62 6.36
C ALA A 18 -19.01 -1.96 5.00
N ALA A 19 -19.76 -0.93 4.63
CA ALA A 19 -19.54 -0.16 3.41
C ALA A 19 -18.20 0.60 3.43
N LEU A 20 -17.83 1.18 4.58
CA LEU A 20 -16.53 1.84 4.76
C LEU A 20 -15.37 0.83 4.68
N LEU A 21 -15.52 -0.36 5.26
CA LEU A 21 -14.53 -1.44 5.13
C LEU A 21 -14.40 -1.86 3.66
N ALA A 22 -15.52 -2.11 2.98
CA ALA A 22 -15.52 -2.49 1.56
C ALA A 22 -14.88 -1.40 0.68
N LEU A 23 -15.21 -0.13 0.92
CA LEU A 23 -14.60 1.01 0.24
C LEU A 23 -13.09 1.07 0.49
N ALA A 24 -12.63 0.83 1.72
CA ALA A 24 -11.22 0.80 2.05
C ALA A 24 -10.49 -0.33 1.30
N VAL A 25 -11.11 -1.51 1.18
CA VAL A 25 -10.56 -2.61 0.37
C VAL A 25 -10.46 -2.22 -1.09
N ILE A 26 -11.55 -1.70 -1.68
CA ILE A 26 -11.57 -1.28 -3.09
C ILE A 26 -10.51 -0.20 -3.33
N ALA A 27 -10.40 0.77 -2.43
CA ALA A 27 -9.39 1.81 -2.50
C ALA A 27 -7.97 1.22 -2.40
N PHE A 28 -7.73 0.24 -1.53
CA PHE A 28 -6.44 -0.45 -1.45
C PHE A 28 -6.12 -1.22 -2.74
N LEU A 29 -7.07 -1.98 -3.28
CA LEU A 29 -6.89 -2.71 -4.53
C LEU A 29 -6.58 -1.76 -5.70
N ALA A 30 -7.33 -0.67 -5.84
CA ALA A 30 -7.17 0.27 -6.94
C ALA A 30 -5.96 1.20 -6.79
N ARG A 31 -5.68 1.69 -5.58
CA ARG A 31 -4.64 2.71 -5.34
C ARG A 31 -3.30 2.16 -4.87
N PHE A 32 -3.26 0.96 -4.29
CA PHE A 32 -2.01 0.35 -3.83
C PHE A 32 -1.55 -0.78 -4.75
N LEU A 33 -2.38 -1.81 -4.97
CA LEU A 33 -1.94 -2.97 -5.76
C LEU A 33 -1.62 -2.60 -7.20
N TRP A 34 -2.45 -1.78 -7.83
CA TRP A 34 -2.21 -1.40 -9.22
C TRP A 34 -0.85 -0.68 -9.41
N PRO A 35 -0.51 0.38 -8.65
CA PRO A 35 0.83 0.96 -8.69
C PRO A 35 1.95 -0.01 -8.28
N ALA A 36 1.75 -0.83 -7.25
CA ALA A 36 2.77 -1.77 -6.77
C ALA A 36 3.14 -2.84 -7.82
N LEU A 37 2.14 -3.34 -8.55
CA LEU A 37 2.35 -4.29 -9.65
C LEU A 37 2.96 -3.60 -10.87
N ARG A 38 2.50 -2.39 -11.21
CA ARG A 38 3.08 -1.61 -12.32
C ARG A 38 4.56 -1.32 -12.08
N LEU A 39 4.90 -0.82 -10.89
CA LEU A 39 6.27 -0.53 -10.48
C LEU A 39 7.13 -1.80 -10.53
N GLY A 40 6.61 -2.93 -10.06
CA GLY A 40 7.31 -4.21 -10.13
C GLY A 40 7.66 -4.64 -11.54
N ARG A 41 6.72 -4.52 -12.48
CA ARG A 41 6.94 -4.80 -13.90
C ARG A 41 7.90 -3.78 -14.55
N GLU A 42 7.89 -2.54 -14.09
CA GLU A 42 8.83 -1.52 -14.56
C GLU A 42 10.26 -1.84 -14.14
N LEU A 43 10.48 -2.07 -12.84
CA LEU A 43 11.79 -2.45 -12.30
C LEU A 43 12.29 -3.77 -12.91
N GLU A 44 11.42 -4.76 -13.09
CA GLU A 44 11.81 -6.03 -13.71
C GLU A 44 12.23 -5.85 -15.18
N ARG A 45 11.50 -5.04 -15.95
CA ARG A 45 11.90 -4.70 -17.33
C ARG A 45 13.25 -3.98 -17.38
N VAL A 46 13.49 -3.06 -16.44
CA VAL A 46 14.77 -2.34 -16.32
C VAL A 46 15.90 -3.32 -16.02
N LEU A 47 15.74 -4.16 -15.00
CA LEU A 47 16.74 -5.17 -14.64
C LEU A 47 17.04 -6.13 -15.80
N GLN A 48 16.02 -6.63 -16.50
CA GLN A 48 16.21 -7.51 -17.66
C GLN A 48 16.99 -6.82 -18.79
N LYS A 49 16.71 -5.54 -19.05
CA LYS A 49 17.45 -4.78 -20.07
C LYS A 49 18.90 -4.52 -19.66
N LEU A 50 19.16 -4.28 -18.37
CA LEU A 50 20.52 -4.13 -17.85
C LEU A 50 21.30 -5.44 -17.92
N ASP A 51 20.68 -6.55 -17.52
CA ASP A 51 21.28 -7.90 -17.56
C ASP A 51 21.59 -8.34 -19.01
N ALA A 52 20.83 -7.85 -19.99
CA ALA A 52 21.03 -8.11 -21.42
C ALA A 52 22.13 -7.25 -22.07
N LEU A 53 22.69 -6.26 -21.36
CA LEU A 53 23.76 -5.44 -21.93
C LEU A 53 25.02 -6.28 -22.15
N PRO A 54 25.63 -6.24 -23.35
CA PRO A 54 26.86 -6.97 -23.61
C PRO A 54 27.97 -6.45 -22.68
N ARG A 55 28.77 -7.36 -22.13
CA ARG A 55 29.95 -6.99 -21.34
C ARG A 55 30.87 -6.13 -22.21
N PRO A 56 31.39 -5.00 -21.70
CA PRO A 56 32.21 -4.10 -22.51
C PRO A 56 33.50 -4.80 -22.96
N GLN A 57 33.54 -5.26 -24.22
CA GLN A 57 34.70 -5.84 -24.88
C GLN A 57 35.60 -4.72 -25.45
N GLY A 58 36.05 -3.79 -24.60
CA GLY A 58 36.91 -2.66 -24.99
C GLY A 58 36.19 -1.46 -25.62
N GLN A 59 34.86 -1.50 -25.74
CA GLN A 59 34.03 -0.37 -26.15
C GLN A 59 33.24 0.18 -24.96
N ALA A 60 33.24 1.50 -24.79
CA ALA A 60 32.46 2.14 -23.73
C ALA A 60 30.96 1.90 -23.93
N VAL A 61 30.26 1.55 -22.85
CA VAL A 61 28.81 1.42 -22.84
C VAL A 61 28.18 2.77 -23.19
N ASP A 62 27.17 2.77 -24.06
CA ASP A 62 26.40 3.97 -24.39
C ASP A 62 25.46 4.33 -23.24
N ILE A 63 25.94 5.21 -22.36
CA ILE A 63 25.19 5.68 -21.20
C ILE A 63 23.98 6.51 -21.61
N ASP A 64 24.03 7.19 -22.75
CA ASP A 64 22.90 8.00 -23.19
C ASP A 64 21.77 7.09 -23.72
N ALA A 65 22.12 5.94 -24.31
CA ALA A 65 21.16 4.87 -24.64
C ALA A 65 20.55 4.24 -23.37
N ILE A 66 21.33 4.00 -22.31
CA ILE A 66 20.76 3.52 -21.02
C ILE A 66 19.70 4.50 -20.51
N GLY A 67 19.97 5.80 -20.58
CA GLY A 67 19.01 6.82 -20.14
C GLY A 67 17.72 6.86 -20.96
N ARG A 68 17.83 6.70 -22.28
CA ARG A 68 16.67 6.76 -23.19
C ARG A 68 15.88 5.46 -23.25
N ASP A 69 16.54 4.32 -23.21
CA ASP A 69 15.92 3.03 -23.54
C ASP A 69 15.64 2.17 -22.31
N ILE A 70 16.40 2.37 -21.22
CA ILE A 70 16.31 1.58 -19.99
C ILE A 70 15.67 2.42 -18.88
N MET A 71 16.22 3.59 -18.58
CA MET A 71 15.78 4.44 -17.46
C MET A 71 14.73 5.49 -17.84
N ALA A 72 13.99 5.30 -18.93
CA ALA A 72 13.14 6.35 -19.52
C ALA A 72 11.84 6.68 -18.74
N GLN A 73 11.47 5.88 -17.73
CA GLN A 73 10.14 5.92 -17.13
C GLN A 73 10.13 6.53 -15.72
N GLY A 74 9.07 7.28 -15.41
CA GLY A 74 8.74 7.68 -14.03
C GLY A 74 9.86 8.37 -13.26
N SER A 75 10.03 7.96 -11.99
CA SER A 75 11.08 8.44 -11.10
C SER A 75 12.48 8.01 -11.55
N LEU A 76 12.62 6.85 -12.21
CA LEU A 76 13.90 6.36 -12.73
C LEU A 76 14.54 7.35 -13.72
N ALA A 77 13.76 7.99 -14.57
CA ALA A 77 14.26 8.98 -15.53
C ALA A 77 14.87 10.21 -14.85
N HIS A 78 14.30 10.63 -13.74
CA HIS A 78 14.84 11.74 -12.97
C HIS A 78 16.11 11.33 -12.23
N LEU A 79 16.08 10.22 -11.51
CA LEU A 79 17.23 9.70 -10.75
C LEU A 79 18.41 9.37 -11.66
N TRP A 80 18.15 8.83 -12.85
CA TRP A 80 19.18 8.58 -13.85
C TRP A 80 19.85 9.87 -14.34
N ARG A 81 19.08 10.94 -14.58
CA ARG A 81 19.66 12.23 -15.00
C ARG A 81 20.59 12.81 -13.95
N GLU A 82 20.29 12.63 -12.67
CA GLU A 82 21.16 13.05 -11.57
C GLU A 82 22.40 12.17 -11.47
N TYR A 83 22.22 10.84 -11.49
CA TYR A 83 23.33 9.89 -11.47
C TYR A 83 24.29 10.09 -12.65
N ARG A 84 23.75 10.37 -13.85
CA ARG A 84 24.51 10.63 -15.08
C ARG A 84 25.54 11.76 -14.92
N GLN A 85 25.26 12.78 -14.11
CA GLN A 85 26.18 13.91 -13.87
C GLN A 85 27.45 13.48 -13.12
N THR A 86 27.40 12.34 -12.42
CA THR A 86 28.55 11.77 -11.71
C THR A 86 29.42 10.88 -12.61
N LEU A 87 28.92 10.52 -13.81
CA LEU A 87 29.57 9.61 -14.74
C LEU A 87 30.50 10.38 -15.66
N HIS A 88 31.81 10.22 -15.44
CA HIS A 88 32.86 10.88 -16.21
C HIS A 88 33.49 9.92 -17.21
N GLY A 89 33.57 10.33 -18.47
CA GLY A 89 34.16 9.52 -19.55
C GLY A 89 35.68 9.56 -19.50
N ILE A 90 36.31 8.39 -19.36
CA ILE A 90 37.76 8.22 -19.52
C ILE A 90 38.05 8.16 -21.02
N LYS A 91 38.93 9.07 -21.47
CA LYS A 91 39.34 9.18 -22.86
C LYS A 91 40.69 8.53 -23.09
N ASP A 92 40.83 7.83 -24.20
CA ASP A 92 42.12 7.37 -24.73
C ASP A 92 42.93 8.56 -25.32
N PRO A 93 44.26 8.45 -25.53
CA PRO A 93 45.07 9.38 -26.32
C PRO A 93 44.45 9.89 -27.63
N GLN A 94 43.59 9.11 -28.31
CA GLN A 94 42.84 9.59 -29.48
C GLN A 94 41.55 10.37 -29.14
N SER A 95 41.39 10.80 -27.89
CA SER A 95 40.20 11.49 -27.35
C SER A 95 38.87 10.71 -27.43
N ARG A 96 38.91 9.40 -27.67
CA ARG A 96 37.72 8.52 -27.69
C ARG A 96 37.38 8.04 -26.28
N ILE A 97 36.10 8.01 -25.91
CA ILE A 97 35.66 7.47 -24.61
C ILE A 97 35.78 5.95 -24.64
N ILE A 98 36.60 5.40 -23.74
CA ILE A 98 36.85 3.95 -23.64
C ILE A 98 36.19 3.32 -22.41
N ALA A 99 35.93 4.12 -21.38
CA ALA A 99 35.28 3.68 -20.15
C ALA A 99 34.59 4.85 -19.45
N TRP A 100 33.68 4.53 -18.55
CA TRP A 100 33.03 5.51 -17.68
C TRP A 100 33.42 5.25 -16.23
N ARG A 101 33.71 6.32 -15.51
CA ARG A 101 34.01 6.29 -14.07
C ARG A 101 32.91 7.02 -13.32
N ALA A 102 32.29 6.34 -12.37
CA ALA A 102 31.38 6.96 -11.42
C ALA A 102 32.18 7.62 -10.29
N THR A 103 31.85 8.88 -9.98
CA THR A 103 32.41 9.59 -8.81
C THR A 103 31.54 9.47 -7.56
N ALA A 104 30.34 8.91 -7.69
CA ALA A 104 29.41 8.62 -6.61
C ALA A 104 28.77 7.23 -6.77
N MET A 105 28.31 6.65 -5.67
CA MET A 105 27.64 5.35 -5.67
C MET A 105 26.21 5.47 -6.23
N ALA A 106 25.77 4.47 -7.01
CA ALA A 106 24.42 4.47 -7.56
C ALA A 106 23.33 4.41 -6.46
N GLU A 107 23.62 3.75 -5.33
CA GLU A 107 22.78 3.67 -4.12
C GLU A 107 22.37 5.04 -3.58
N THR A 108 23.23 6.06 -3.76
CA THR A 108 22.94 7.43 -3.31
C THR A 108 21.78 8.06 -4.09
N PHE A 109 21.54 7.62 -5.33
CA PHE A 109 20.48 8.13 -6.20
C PHE A 109 19.31 7.16 -6.28
N PHE A 110 19.58 5.87 -6.48
CA PHE A 110 18.56 4.82 -6.61
C PHE A 110 18.17 4.24 -5.24
N THR A 111 17.61 5.09 -4.39
CA THR A 111 17.20 4.68 -3.03
C THR A 111 15.84 3.96 -3.04
N GLU A 112 15.64 3.05 -2.09
CA GLU A 112 14.33 2.42 -1.81
C GLU A 112 13.24 3.47 -1.56
N GLN A 113 13.61 4.57 -0.91
CA GLN A 113 12.69 5.66 -0.61
C GLN A 113 12.17 6.34 -1.88
N ALA A 114 13.04 6.68 -2.82
CA ALA A 114 12.68 7.36 -4.06
C ALA A 114 11.97 6.44 -5.07
N LEU A 115 12.36 5.17 -5.12
CA LEU A 115 11.84 4.20 -6.10
C LEU A 115 10.61 3.43 -5.63
N VAL A 116 10.43 3.24 -4.32
CA VAL A 116 9.36 2.39 -3.77
C VAL A 116 8.48 3.16 -2.79
N ASP A 117 9.04 3.80 -1.76
CA ASP A 117 8.21 4.38 -0.68
C ASP A 117 7.36 5.56 -1.13
N ILE A 118 7.96 6.52 -1.85
CA ILE A 118 7.23 7.70 -2.36
C ILE A 118 6.17 7.28 -3.38
N PRO A 119 6.48 6.47 -4.42
CA PRO A 119 5.47 6.07 -5.41
C PRO A 119 4.33 5.22 -4.82
N LEU A 120 4.62 4.35 -3.85
CA LEU A 120 3.61 3.49 -3.22
C LEU A 120 2.95 4.12 -2.00
N LYS A 121 3.41 5.29 -1.55
CA LYS A 121 2.93 5.99 -0.35
C LYS A 121 2.93 5.09 0.87
N THR A 122 4.01 4.32 1.06
CA THR A 122 4.10 3.28 2.11
C THR A 122 3.82 3.85 3.50
N GLU A 123 4.18 5.11 3.74
CA GLU A 123 3.88 5.81 5.00
C GLU A 123 2.38 5.85 5.34
N PHE A 124 1.52 6.12 4.36
CA PHE A 124 0.07 6.11 4.59
C PHE A 124 -0.42 4.70 4.91
N TYR A 125 0.06 3.70 4.18
CA TYR A 125 -0.40 2.32 4.33
C TYR A 125 0.09 1.66 5.63
N LYS A 126 1.15 2.17 6.27
CA LYS A 126 1.52 1.79 7.64
C LYS A 126 0.41 2.06 8.66
N HIS A 127 -0.44 3.05 8.42
CA HIS A 127 -1.54 3.42 9.33
C HIS A 127 -2.89 2.77 8.96
N LEU A 128 -3.03 2.26 7.73
CA LEU A 128 -4.27 1.65 7.25
C LEU A 128 -4.78 0.50 8.15
N PRO A 129 -3.94 -0.41 8.68
CA PRO A 129 -4.40 -1.47 9.57
C PRO A 129 -5.06 -0.91 10.83
N GLY A 130 -4.49 0.15 11.42
CA GLY A 130 -5.06 0.83 12.59
C GLY A 130 -6.40 1.51 12.29
N ILE A 131 -6.58 2.05 11.09
CA ILE A 131 -7.87 2.62 10.66
C ILE A 131 -8.94 1.52 10.55
N LEU A 132 -8.59 0.38 9.96
CA LEU A 132 -9.51 -0.75 9.80
C LEU A 132 -9.90 -1.38 11.14
N THR A 133 -8.94 -1.56 12.07
CA THR A 133 -9.25 -2.07 13.41
C THR A 133 -10.10 -1.07 14.21
N GLY A 134 -9.78 0.22 14.13
CA GLY A 134 -10.58 1.28 14.75
C GLY A 134 -12.03 1.28 14.23
N LEU A 135 -12.22 1.12 12.92
CA LEU A 135 -13.53 1.01 12.30
C LEU A 135 -14.31 -0.23 12.78
N GLY A 136 -13.64 -1.37 12.97
CA GLY A 136 -14.24 -2.58 13.56
C GLY A 136 -14.66 -2.40 15.02
N ILE A 137 -13.83 -1.73 15.83
CA ILE A 137 -14.14 -1.40 17.23
C ILE A 137 -15.36 -0.47 17.31
N ILE A 138 -15.38 0.59 16.50
CA ILE A 138 -16.53 1.51 16.41
C ILE A 138 -17.81 0.74 16.03
N GLY A 139 -17.73 -0.16 15.06
CA GLY A 139 -18.87 -1.01 14.68
C GLY A 139 -19.37 -1.90 15.81
N THR A 140 -18.46 -2.46 16.61
CA THR A 140 -18.84 -3.28 17.79
C THR A 140 -19.55 -2.45 18.84
N PHE A 141 -18.98 -1.28 19.19
CA PHE A 141 -19.60 -0.39 20.16
C PHE A 141 -20.95 0.13 19.69
N ALA A 142 -21.08 0.49 18.41
CA ALA A 142 -22.36 0.90 17.84
C ALA A 142 -23.42 -0.21 17.95
N GLY A 143 -23.05 -1.47 17.64
CA GLY A 143 -23.94 -2.62 17.78
C GLY A 143 -24.33 -2.92 19.23
N LEU A 144 -23.41 -2.77 20.18
CA LEU A 144 -23.69 -2.90 21.61
C LEU A 144 -24.65 -1.82 22.10
N ILE A 145 -24.38 -0.55 21.76
CA ILE A 145 -25.24 0.58 22.16
C ILE A 145 -26.65 0.37 21.61
N ALA A 146 -26.77 0.05 20.32
CA ALA A 146 -28.07 -0.17 19.68
C ALA A 146 -28.81 -1.41 20.23
N GLY A 147 -28.11 -2.50 20.52
CA GLY A 147 -28.71 -3.67 21.16
C GLY A 147 -29.26 -3.36 22.56
N LEU A 148 -28.54 -2.54 23.33
CA LEU A 148 -28.97 -2.14 24.67
C LEU A 148 -30.13 -1.14 24.66
N THR A 149 -30.23 -0.27 23.65
CA THR A 149 -31.35 0.68 23.55
C THR A 149 -32.70 0.03 23.27
N HIS A 150 -32.70 -1.16 22.65
CA HIS A 150 -33.91 -1.94 22.37
C HIS A 150 -34.24 -2.97 23.46
N PHE A 151 -33.44 -3.03 24.53
CA PHE A 151 -33.65 -4.00 25.60
C PHE A 151 -34.79 -3.56 26.54
N GLU A 152 -35.90 -4.28 26.53
CA GLU A 152 -37.05 -4.02 27.41
C GLU A 152 -36.97 -4.85 28.70
N VAL A 153 -37.06 -4.16 29.84
CA VAL A 153 -37.22 -4.80 31.16
C VAL A 153 -38.71 -4.84 31.49
N SER A 154 -39.28 -6.05 31.48
CA SER A 154 -40.71 -6.29 31.76
C SER A 154 -40.88 -7.35 32.85
N SER A 155 -41.99 -7.31 33.57
CA SER A 155 -42.41 -8.38 34.51
C SER A 155 -42.89 -9.63 33.77
N ASN A 156 -43.11 -9.56 32.46
CA ASN A 156 -43.40 -10.71 31.62
C ASN A 156 -42.10 -11.38 31.14
N ALA A 157 -41.88 -12.62 31.58
CA ALA A 157 -40.69 -13.40 31.24
C ALA A 157 -40.51 -13.63 29.73
N GLU A 158 -41.58 -13.72 28.94
CA GLU A 158 -41.48 -13.90 27.49
C GLU A 158 -40.95 -12.65 26.79
N ILE A 159 -41.37 -11.46 27.23
CA ILE A 159 -40.89 -10.17 26.68
C ILE A 159 -39.38 -10.05 26.94
N VAL A 160 -38.95 -10.28 28.18
CA VAL A 160 -37.53 -10.23 28.55
C VAL A 160 -36.70 -11.25 27.75
N ARG A 161 -37.23 -12.48 27.55
CA ARG A 161 -36.54 -13.51 26.77
C ARG A 161 -36.40 -13.12 25.30
N SER A 162 -37.40 -12.47 24.72
CA SER A 162 -37.36 -11.98 23.34
C SER A 162 -36.36 -10.84 23.16
N SER A 163 -36.39 -9.82 24.03
CA SER A 163 -35.43 -8.70 23.99
C SER A 163 -34.00 -9.15 24.25
N LEU A 164 -33.79 -10.14 25.11
CA LEU A 164 -32.46 -10.71 25.36
C LEU A 164 -31.94 -11.49 24.14
N ARG A 165 -32.82 -12.18 23.39
CA ARG A 165 -32.45 -12.85 22.14
C ARG A 165 -32.03 -11.84 21.08
N GLU A 166 -32.78 -10.76 20.91
CA GLU A 166 -32.45 -9.68 19.97
C GLU A 166 -31.13 -8.99 20.32
N LEU A 167 -30.91 -8.68 21.61
CA LEU A 167 -29.65 -8.15 22.10
C LEU A 167 -28.48 -9.08 21.75
N ILE A 168 -28.55 -10.36 22.07
CA ILE A 168 -27.46 -11.32 21.79
C ILE A 168 -27.20 -11.42 20.29
N GLN A 169 -28.25 -11.44 19.47
CA GLN A 169 -28.11 -11.50 18.01
C GLN A 169 -27.45 -10.23 17.45
N GLY A 170 -27.91 -9.04 17.85
CA GLY A 170 -27.34 -7.77 17.41
C GLY A 170 -25.87 -7.62 17.79
N VAL A 171 -25.53 -7.97 19.03
CA VAL A 171 -24.14 -7.99 19.50
C VAL A 171 -23.31 -9.01 18.73
N GLY A 172 -23.82 -10.22 18.54
CA GLY A 172 -23.15 -11.27 17.76
C GLY A 172 -22.85 -10.86 16.32
N HIS A 173 -23.76 -10.14 15.66
CA HIS A 173 -23.52 -9.58 14.34
C HIS A 173 -22.41 -8.53 14.34
N ALA A 174 -22.41 -7.62 15.31
CA ALA A 174 -21.39 -6.58 15.44
C ALA A 174 -19.98 -7.17 15.68
N PHE A 175 -19.89 -8.23 16.48
CA PHE A 175 -18.64 -8.97 16.69
C PHE A 175 -18.11 -9.61 15.40
N LYS A 176 -18.97 -10.19 14.56
CA LYS A 176 -18.55 -10.76 13.26
C LYS A 176 -17.98 -9.70 12.33
N VAL A 177 -18.59 -8.51 12.27
CA VAL A 177 -18.09 -7.38 11.46
C VAL A 177 -16.70 -6.95 11.94
N SER A 178 -16.49 -6.87 13.26
CA SER A 178 -15.18 -6.53 13.83
C SER A 178 -14.12 -7.58 13.58
N ALA A 179 -14.47 -8.88 13.73
CA ALA A 179 -13.58 -9.97 13.38
C ALA A 179 -13.16 -9.91 11.90
N ALA A 180 -14.10 -9.61 11.00
CA ALA A 180 -13.80 -9.42 9.58
C ALA A 180 -12.88 -8.20 9.35
N ALA A 181 -13.10 -7.08 10.04
CA ALA A 181 -12.26 -5.90 9.94
C ALA A 181 -10.80 -6.17 10.36
N ILE A 182 -10.61 -6.90 11.47
CA ILE A 182 -9.28 -7.29 11.96
C ILE A 182 -8.60 -8.27 11.00
N ALA A 183 -9.32 -9.31 10.56
CA ALA A 183 -8.78 -10.27 9.60
C ALA A 183 -8.36 -9.58 8.29
N LEU A 184 -9.16 -8.64 7.83
CA LEU A 184 -8.87 -7.83 6.66
C LEU A 184 -7.64 -6.93 6.89
N ALA A 185 -7.55 -6.25 8.04
CA ALA A 185 -6.38 -5.44 8.39
C ALA A 185 -5.08 -6.27 8.35
N MET A 186 -5.10 -7.48 8.90
CA MET A 186 -3.96 -8.40 8.86
C MET A 186 -3.62 -8.80 7.42
N LEU A 187 -4.63 -9.18 6.62
CA LEU A 187 -4.44 -9.58 5.23
C LEU A 187 -3.84 -8.45 4.38
N LEU A 188 -4.40 -7.23 4.47
CA LEU A 188 -3.90 -6.09 3.71
C LEU A 188 -2.48 -5.69 4.14
N THR A 189 -2.17 -5.75 5.44
CA THR A 189 -0.81 -5.53 5.95
C THR A 189 0.17 -6.54 5.35
N TRP A 190 -0.21 -7.82 5.36
CA TRP A 190 0.65 -8.88 4.83
C TRP A 190 0.91 -8.69 3.33
N ILE A 191 -0.13 -8.38 2.55
CA ILE A 191 -0.02 -8.09 1.12
C ILE A 191 0.88 -6.86 0.88
N GLU A 192 0.64 -5.77 1.61
CA GLU A 192 1.41 -4.52 1.52
C GLU A 192 2.90 -4.78 1.78
N LYS A 193 3.23 -5.39 2.93
CA LYS A 193 4.61 -5.70 3.31
C LYS A 193 5.29 -6.64 2.33
N SER A 194 4.58 -7.65 1.83
CA SER A 194 5.12 -8.62 0.87
C SER A 194 5.47 -7.97 -0.47
N LEU A 195 4.58 -7.10 -0.99
CA LEU A 195 4.81 -6.35 -2.23
C LEU A 195 5.96 -5.36 -2.08
N VAL A 196 5.97 -4.55 -1.02
CA VAL A 196 7.02 -3.57 -0.75
C VAL A 196 8.38 -4.24 -0.62
N ALA A 197 8.47 -5.32 0.17
CA ALA A 197 9.72 -6.09 0.32
C ALA A 197 10.19 -6.69 -1.02
N ALA A 198 9.27 -7.12 -1.89
CA ALA A 198 9.63 -7.59 -3.22
C ALA A 198 10.19 -6.47 -4.12
N ARG A 199 9.68 -5.24 -4.00
CA ARG A 199 10.20 -4.08 -4.72
C ARG A 199 11.56 -3.63 -4.19
N TYR A 200 11.76 -3.63 -2.86
CA TYR A 200 13.08 -3.35 -2.27
C TYR A 200 14.15 -4.31 -2.80
N ARG A 201 13.86 -5.62 -2.90
CA ARG A 201 14.79 -6.58 -3.52
C ARG A 201 15.13 -6.26 -4.98
N GLN A 202 14.21 -5.68 -5.74
CA GLN A 202 14.50 -5.27 -7.12
C GLN A 202 15.38 -4.03 -7.16
N VAL A 203 15.15 -3.06 -6.27
CA VAL A 203 16.01 -1.88 -6.13
C VAL A 203 17.42 -2.28 -5.67
N ALA A 204 17.55 -3.20 -4.73
CA ALA A 204 18.85 -3.72 -4.28
C ALA A 204 19.62 -4.48 -5.38
N ARG A 205 18.95 -4.95 -6.45
CA ARG A 205 19.61 -5.52 -7.64
C ARG A 205 19.97 -4.47 -8.69
N LEU A 206 19.41 -3.27 -8.59
CA LEU A 206 19.60 -2.19 -9.55
C LEU A 206 20.93 -1.46 -9.33
N VAL A 207 21.41 -1.48 -8.09
CA VAL A 207 22.69 -0.90 -7.68
C VAL A 207 23.73 -2.02 -7.55
#